data_AF-A0ABD6YM96-F1
#
_entry.id   AF-A0ABD6YM96-F1
#
_cell.length_a   1.000
_cell.length_b   1.000
_cell.length_c   1.000
_cell.angle_alpha   90.00
_cell.angle_beta   90.00
_cell.angle_gamma   90.00
#
_symmetry.space_group_name_H-M   'P 1'
#
loop_
_entity.id
_entity.type
_entity.pdbx_description
1 polymer ?
#
loop_
_entity_poly.entity_id
_entity_poly.type
_entity_poly.pdbx_seq_one_letter_code
_entity_poly.pdbx_strand_id
1 'polypeptide(L)'
;MKTKSVKTFLSAIIVVSVVSSWAHYYVKPIDKAMWLIGTWENKTSRGSVYESWKKINENELSGKSYTVKGADTIIFETVQLKQEGDNLYYIPTVRNQNDGKPVSFKAYTITDHKMVFGNPEHDFPQSVSYRRLNQDSLIAEISGVQNGNVRHETFPMRRLK
;
A
#
# COMPACT_ATOMS: atom_id res chain seq x y z
N MET A 1 -49.50 -16.80 -68.85
CA MET A 1 -49.37 -15.67 -67.91
C MET A 1 -49.31 -16.20 -66.48
N LYS A 2 -48.43 -15.63 -65.65
CA LYS A 2 -48.13 -15.93 -64.23
C LYS A 2 -47.01 -16.96 -63.96
N THR A 3 -45.80 -16.41 -63.98
CA THR A 3 -44.58 -16.86 -63.30
C THR A 3 -44.82 -17.02 -61.79
N LYS A 4 -44.26 -18.07 -61.18
CA LYS A 4 -44.07 -18.13 -59.72
C LYS A 4 -42.57 -18.05 -59.42
N SER A 5 -42.21 -16.92 -58.82
CA SER A 5 -40.87 -16.54 -58.42
C SER A 5 -40.39 -17.42 -57.25
N VAL A 6 -39.21 -18.01 -57.42
CA VAL A 6 -38.44 -18.65 -56.35
C VAL A 6 -37.91 -17.53 -55.44
N LYS A 7 -38.29 -17.57 -54.16
CA LYS A 7 -37.71 -16.70 -53.14
C LYS A 7 -36.52 -17.42 -52.51
N THR A 8 -35.31 -17.06 -52.96
CA THR A 8 -34.07 -17.38 -52.26
C THR A 8 -33.98 -16.52 -51.00
N PHE A 9 -34.12 -17.15 -49.82
CA PHE A 9 -33.77 -16.50 -48.56
C PHE A 9 -32.26 -16.66 -48.33
N LEU A 10 -31.51 -15.60 -48.60
CA LEU A 10 -30.16 -15.42 -48.07
C LEU A 10 -30.31 -15.05 -46.59
N SER A 11 -30.26 -16.05 -45.72
CA SER A 11 -30.09 -15.81 -44.29
C SER A 11 -28.64 -15.40 -44.04
N ALA A 12 -28.45 -14.10 -43.80
CA ALA A 12 -27.18 -13.53 -43.40
C ALA A 12 -26.70 -14.18 -42.09
N ILE A 13 -25.51 -14.77 -42.11
CA ILE A 13 -24.80 -15.21 -40.91
C ILE A 13 -24.27 -13.95 -40.22
N ILE A 14 -24.95 -13.51 -39.16
CA ILE A 14 -24.42 -12.49 -38.26
C ILE A 14 -23.43 -13.20 -37.33
N VAL A 15 -22.15 -13.13 -37.68
CA VAL A 15 -21.07 -13.46 -36.73
C VAL A 15 -21.00 -12.31 -35.74
N VAL A 16 -21.67 -12.43 -34.60
CA VAL A 16 -21.46 -11.53 -33.46
C VAL A 16 -20.10 -11.90 -32.86
N SER A 17 -19.07 -11.16 -33.23
CA SER A 17 -17.79 -11.15 -32.53
C SER A 17 -18.01 -10.58 -31.14
N VAL A 18 -18.24 -11.46 -30.15
CA VAL A 18 -18.13 -11.11 -28.74
C VAL A 18 -16.65 -10.83 -28.49
N VAL A 19 -16.23 -9.59 -28.73
CA VAL A 19 -14.96 -9.08 -28.22
C VAL A 19 -15.20 -8.93 -26.73
N SER A 20 -15.03 -10.02 -25.99
CA SER A 20 -14.90 -9.94 -24.53
C SER A 20 -13.60 -9.17 -24.29
N SER A 21 -13.69 -7.85 -24.22
CA SER A 21 -12.67 -7.03 -23.62
C SER A 21 -12.60 -7.46 -22.16
N TRP A 22 -11.74 -8.44 -21.89
CA TRP A 22 -11.15 -8.62 -20.59
C TRP A 22 -10.30 -7.38 -20.35
N ALA A 23 -10.95 -6.25 -20.08
CA ALA A 23 -10.32 -5.16 -19.38
C ALA A 23 -9.99 -5.76 -18.01
N HIS A 24 -8.79 -6.33 -17.90
CA HIS A 24 -8.21 -6.60 -16.59
C HIS A 24 -8.28 -5.27 -15.86
N TYR A 25 -9.16 -5.18 -14.87
CA TYR A 25 -9.21 -4.03 -13.99
C TYR A 25 -7.82 -3.93 -13.37
N TYR A 26 -7.03 -2.98 -13.85
CA TYR A 26 -5.71 -2.72 -13.31
C TYR A 26 -5.93 -2.14 -11.91
N VAL A 27 -5.74 -2.98 -10.91
CA VAL A 27 -5.76 -2.55 -9.50
C VAL A 27 -4.41 -1.91 -9.24
N LYS A 28 -4.40 -0.60 -8.97
CA LYS A 28 -3.15 0.06 -8.63
C LYS A 28 -2.59 -0.55 -7.36
N PRO A 29 -1.27 -0.75 -7.26
CA PRO A 29 -0.61 -1.13 -6.01
C PRO A 29 -1.12 -0.38 -4.77
N ILE A 30 -1.35 0.93 -4.88
CA ILE A 30 -1.85 1.76 -3.78
C ILE A 30 -3.28 1.40 -3.34
N ASP A 31 -4.13 0.89 -4.23
CA ASP A 31 -5.50 0.49 -3.88
C ASP A 31 -5.49 -0.71 -2.92
N LYS A 32 -4.46 -1.56 -3.02
CA LYS A 32 -4.22 -2.66 -2.07
C LYS A 32 -3.70 -2.19 -0.71
N ALA A 33 -3.31 -0.92 -0.57
CA ALA A 33 -2.85 -0.32 0.68
C ALA A 33 -3.98 0.35 1.49
N MET A 34 -5.20 0.44 0.93
CA MET A 34 -6.32 1.18 1.56
C MET A 34 -6.69 0.67 2.96
N TRP A 35 -6.38 -0.59 3.28
CA TRP A 35 -6.60 -1.15 4.61
C TRP A 35 -5.74 -0.48 5.70
N LEU A 36 -4.67 0.23 5.36
CA LEU A 36 -3.88 1.02 6.30
C LEU A 36 -4.62 2.26 6.81
N ILE A 37 -5.55 2.84 6.03
CA ILE A 37 -6.25 4.07 6.41
C ILE A 37 -6.92 3.92 7.77
N GLY A 38 -6.74 4.91 8.64
CA GLY A 38 -7.18 4.90 10.03
C GLY A 38 -6.03 5.11 11.02
N THR A 39 -6.33 4.99 12.31
CA THR A 39 -5.34 5.13 13.38
C THR A 39 -5.07 3.77 14.02
N TRP A 40 -3.79 3.49 14.22
CA TRP A 40 -3.25 2.28 14.77
C TRP A 40 -2.44 2.60 16.02
N GLU A 41 -2.57 1.76 17.04
CA GLU A 41 -1.87 1.89 18.31
C GLU A 41 -0.93 0.70 18.50
N ASN A 42 0.36 0.98 18.68
CA ASN A 42 1.33 0.04 19.24
C ASN A 42 1.50 0.36 20.74
N LYS A 43 0.99 -0.53 21.59
CA LYS A 43 1.08 -0.38 23.05
C LYS A 43 2.37 -1.01 23.55
N THR A 44 3.21 -0.22 24.23
CA THR A 44 4.48 -0.68 24.82
C THR A 44 4.49 -0.48 26.33
N SER A 45 5.51 -1.03 27.02
CA SER A 45 5.74 -0.78 28.45
C SER A 45 6.05 0.69 28.77
N ARG A 46 6.49 1.48 27.78
CA ARG A 46 6.85 2.90 27.92
C ARG A 46 5.73 3.85 27.48
N GLY A 47 4.57 3.32 27.10
CA GLY A 47 3.43 4.08 26.59
C GLY A 47 3.02 3.66 25.18
N SER A 48 2.02 4.34 24.64
CA SER A 48 1.48 4.06 23.31
C SER A 48 2.15 4.92 22.24
N VAL A 49 2.52 4.26 21.15
CA VAL A 49 2.89 4.89 19.88
C VAL A 49 1.71 4.74 18.94
N TYR A 50 1.39 5.80 18.20
CA TYR A 50 0.29 5.82 17.26
C TYR A 50 0.80 6.05 15.85
N GLU A 51 0.14 5.41 14.89
CA GLU A 51 0.36 5.62 13.47
C GLU A 51 -0.99 5.92 12.82
N SER A 52 -1.09 7.01 12.07
CA SER A 52 -2.34 7.39 11.39
C SER A 52 -2.13 7.56 9.91
N TRP A 53 -2.97 6.90 9.11
CA TRP A 53 -2.97 6.96 7.66
C TRP A 53 -4.24 7.62 7.12
N LYS A 54 -4.08 8.47 6.12
CA LYS A 54 -5.18 9.09 5.37
C LYS A 54 -4.91 9.07 3.88
N LYS A 55 -5.97 8.99 3.07
CA LYS A 55 -5.89 9.21 1.63
C LYS A 55 -5.72 10.70 1.34
N ILE A 56 -4.70 11.04 0.54
CA ILE A 56 -4.49 12.40 0.04
C ILE A 56 -5.15 12.54 -1.33
N ASN A 57 -4.91 11.59 -2.22
CA ASN A 57 -5.50 11.51 -3.56
C ASN A 57 -5.41 10.06 -4.09
N GLU A 58 -5.71 9.84 -5.37
CA GLU A 58 -5.69 8.52 -6.02
C GLU A 58 -4.30 7.87 -6.17
N ASN A 59 -3.23 8.62 -5.89
CA ASN A 59 -1.85 8.17 -6.02
C ASN A 59 -1.03 8.38 -4.74
N GLU A 60 -1.64 8.83 -3.63
CA GLU A 60 -0.92 9.11 -2.39
C GLU A 60 -1.76 8.83 -1.12
N LEU A 61 -1.15 8.07 -0.19
CA LEU A 61 -1.56 8.02 1.22
C LEU A 61 -0.48 8.71 2.07
N SER A 62 -0.92 9.41 3.11
CA SER A 62 -0.03 10.04 4.09
C SER A 62 -0.17 9.34 5.44
N GLY A 63 0.95 8.85 5.96
CA GLY A 63 1.12 8.30 7.29
C GLY A 63 1.81 9.29 8.23
N LYS A 64 1.54 9.19 9.52
CA LYS A 64 2.30 9.88 10.57
C LYS A 64 2.43 9.01 11.81
N SER A 65 3.62 8.99 12.40
CA SER A 65 3.92 8.28 13.64
C SER A 65 4.14 9.29 14.77
N TYR A 66 3.45 9.10 15.90
CA TYR A 66 3.43 10.06 17.00
C TYR A 66 3.18 9.43 18.37
N THR A 67 3.58 10.13 19.42
CA THR A 67 3.17 9.84 20.80
C THR A 67 2.28 10.97 21.32
N VAL A 68 1.48 10.65 22.35
CA VAL A 68 0.63 11.63 23.03
C VAL A 68 1.12 11.79 24.46
N LYS A 69 1.39 13.03 24.87
CA LYS A 69 1.84 13.37 26.23
C LYS A 69 0.91 14.46 26.79
N GLY A 70 -0.02 14.07 27.65
CA GLY A 70 -1.08 14.99 28.10
C GLY A 70 -2.01 15.36 26.94
N ALA A 71 -2.14 16.66 26.67
CA ALA A 71 -2.90 17.18 25.53
C ALA A 71 -2.05 17.33 24.26
N ASP A 72 -0.72 17.17 24.35
CA ASP A 72 0.19 17.43 23.24
C ASP A 72 0.49 16.17 22.44
N THR A 73 0.65 16.35 21.12
CA THR A 73 1.04 15.30 20.18
C THR A 73 2.46 15.56 19.68
N ILE A 74 3.35 14.59 19.86
CA ILE A 74 4.74 14.67 19.39
C ILE A 74 4.88 13.77 18.16
N ILE A 75 4.91 14.37 16.98
CA ILE A 75 5.18 13.69 15.72
C ILE A 75 6.69 13.50 15.56
N PHE A 76 7.11 12.28 15.25
CA PHE A 76 8.51 11.95 15.00
C PHE A 76 8.77 11.41 13.60
N GLU A 77 7.74 11.01 12.87
CA GLU A 77 7.84 10.53 11.49
C GLU A 77 6.59 10.90 10.69
N THR A 78 6.79 11.27 9.42
CA THR A 78 5.74 11.32 8.40
C THR A 78 6.13 10.40 7.25
N VAL A 79 5.14 9.77 6.64
CA VAL A 79 5.36 8.82 5.54
C VAL A 79 4.46 9.17 4.37
N GLN A 80 4.99 9.07 3.16
CA GLN A 80 4.20 9.03 1.94
C GLN A 80 4.21 7.62 1.37
N LEU A 81 3.03 7.05 1.11
CA LEU A 81 2.89 5.92 0.20
C LEU A 81 2.48 6.48 -1.16
N LYS A 82 3.39 6.45 -2.13
CA LYS A 82 3.24 7.14 -3.41
C LYS A 82 3.23 6.17 -4.58
N GLN A 83 2.18 6.25 -5.40
CA GLN A 83 2.05 5.51 -6.64
C GLN A 83 2.76 6.26 -7.77
N GLU A 84 3.71 5.62 -8.44
CA GLU A 84 4.43 6.14 -9.61
C GLU A 84 4.48 5.08 -10.72
N GLY A 85 3.64 5.24 -11.74
CA GLY A 85 3.43 4.21 -12.76
C GLY A 85 2.92 2.92 -12.12
N ASP A 86 3.62 1.81 -12.36
CA ASP A 86 3.32 0.49 -11.75
C ASP A 86 3.97 0.27 -10.38
N ASN A 87 4.69 1.26 -9.86
CA ASN A 87 5.47 1.12 -8.63
C ASN A 87 4.80 1.85 -7.46
N LEU A 88 4.92 1.27 -6.27
CA LEU A 88 4.56 1.91 -5.01
C LEU A 88 5.82 2.15 -4.20
N TYR A 89 5.93 3.35 -3.62
CA TYR A 89 7.07 3.74 -2.80
C TYR A 89 6.62 4.07 -1.38
N TYR A 90 7.37 3.58 -0.39
CA TYR A 90 7.28 3.99 1.02
C TYR A 90 8.38 5.02 1.27
N ILE A 91 7.98 6.25 1.60
CA ILE A 91 8.88 7.42 1.66
C ILE A 91 8.76 8.08 3.04
N PRO A 92 9.49 7.59 4.05
CA PRO A 92 9.52 8.19 5.38
C PRO A 92 10.39 9.44 5.43
N THR A 93 9.99 10.39 6.28
CA THR A 93 10.80 11.50 6.76
C THR A 93 10.75 11.47 8.28
N VAL A 94 11.90 11.17 8.89
CA VAL A 94 12.04 11.05 10.34
C VAL A 94 12.66 12.33 10.89
N ARG A 95 12.06 12.88 11.95
CA ARG A 95 12.53 14.12 12.56
C ARG A 95 13.93 13.93 13.13
N ASN A 96 14.82 14.89 12.87
CA ASN A 96 16.23 14.89 13.32
C ASN A 96 17.06 13.68 12.81
N GLN A 97 16.67 13.08 11.70
CA GLN A 97 17.47 12.05 11.00
C GLN A 97 17.65 12.45 9.54
N ASN A 98 18.74 11.97 8.92
CA ASN A 98 19.03 12.17 7.49
C ASN A 98 18.88 13.63 7.00
N ASP A 99 19.30 14.61 7.80
CA ASP A 99 19.14 16.05 7.53
C ASP A 99 17.69 16.48 7.22
N GLY A 100 16.69 15.73 7.70
CA GLY A 100 15.28 15.95 7.38
C GLY A 100 14.88 15.58 5.96
N LYS A 101 15.74 14.88 5.20
CA LYS A 101 15.45 14.41 3.85
C LYS A 101 14.72 13.06 3.88
N PRO A 102 13.77 12.85 2.96
CA PRO A 102 13.10 11.57 2.84
C PRO A 102 14.05 10.47 2.35
N VAL A 103 13.78 9.23 2.76
CA VAL A 103 14.41 8.02 2.22
C VAL A 103 13.34 7.25 1.47
N SER A 104 13.64 6.71 0.28
CA SER A 104 12.65 5.98 -0.52
C SER A 104 12.90 4.47 -0.45
N PHE A 105 11.82 3.71 -0.29
CA PHE A 105 11.82 2.25 -0.34
C PHE A 105 10.82 1.79 -1.40
N LYS A 106 11.29 1.04 -2.40
CA LYS A 106 10.43 0.53 -3.49
C LYS A 106 9.71 -0.74 -3.05
N ALA A 107 8.42 -0.83 -3.33
CA ALA A 107 7.68 -2.07 -3.10
C ALA A 107 8.19 -3.20 -4.01
N TYR A 108 8.40 -4.38 -3.43
CA TYR A 108 8.72 -5.60 -4.17
C TYR A 108 7.77 -6.76 -3.85
N THR A 109 6.85 -6.56 -2.88
CA THR A 109 5.76 -7.50 -2.61
C THR A 109 4.53 -6.72 -2.21
N ILE A 110 3.41 -6.96 -2.91
CA ILE A 110 2.10 -6.37 -2.59
C ILE A 110 1.03 -7.44 -2.80
N THR A 111 0.33 -7.75 -1.73
CA THR A 111 -0.81 -8.68 -1.67
C THR A 111 -1.95 -7.99 -0.89
N ASP A 112 -3.09 -8.64 -0.78
CA ASP A 112 -4.26 -8.06 -0.10
C ASP A 112 -4.09 -7.94 1.42
N HIS A 113 -3.04 -8.54 1.99
CA HIS A 113 -2.77 -8.52 3.43
C HIS A 113 -1.29 -8.29 3.78
N LYS A 114 -0.41 -8.06 2.81
CA LYS A 114 1.02 -7.85 3.04
C LYS A 114 1.62 -6.92 1.99
N MET A 115 2.40 -5.96 2.46
CA MET A 115 3.25 -5.10 1.63
C MET A 115 4.68 -5.12 2.15
N VAL A 116 5.65 -5.14 1.25
CA VAL A 116 7.08 -5.09 1.60
C VAL A 116 7.80 -4.13 0.67
N PHE A 117 8.53 -3.20 1.26
CA PHE A 117 9.28 -2.14 0.62
C PHE A 117 10.76 -2.32 0.93
N GLY A 118 11.62 -2.10 -0.06
CA GLY A 118 13.06 -2.34 0.06
C GLY A 118 13.89 -1.15 -0.43
N ASN A 119 15.00 -0.92 0.26
CA ASN A 119 16.11 -0.10 -0.15
C ASN A 119 17.42 -0.77 0.36
N PRO A 120 18.02 -1.67 -0.44
CA PRO A 120 19.22 -2.41 -0.03
C PRO A 120 20.45 -1.52 0.23
N GLU A 121 20.47 -0.31 -0.33
CA GLU A 121 21.57 0.66 -0.20
C GLU A 121 21.48 1.48 1.09
N HIS A 122 20.36 1.43 1.80
CA HIS A 122 20.18 2.07 3.10
C HIS A 122 20.88 1.27 4.21
N ASP A 123 21.35 1.94 5.27
CA ASP A 123 22.13 1.31 6.34
C ASP A 123 21.25 0.43 7.25
N PHE A 124 20.25 1.01 7.91
CA PHE A 124 19.18 0.30 8.59
C PHE A 124 17.99 1.26 8.79
N PRO A 125 16.76 0.84 8.46
CA PRO A 125 16.40 -0.46 7.90
C PRO A 125 16.63 -0.52 6.38
N GLN A 126 16.69 -1.73 5.83
CA GLN A 126 16.72 -1.98 4.38
C GLN A 126 15.36 -2.46 3.86
N SER A 127 14.50 -2.94 4.76
CA SER A 127 13.15 -3.41 4.46
C SER A 127 12.16 -2.86 5.47
N VAL A 128 11.00 -2.45 4.97
CA VAL A 128 9.83 -2.07 5.77
C VAL A 128 8.66 -2.91 5.28
N SER A 129 7.91 -3.53 6.20
CA SER A 129 6.76 -4.34 5.86
C SER A 129 5.56 -4.08 6.74
N TYR A 130 4.37 -4.25 6.14
CA TYR A 130 3.10 -4.24 6.85
C TYR A 130 2.36 -5.53 6.53
N ARG A 131 1.86 -6.21 7.56
CA ARG A 131 1.06 -7.43 7.43
C ARG A 131 -0.23 -7.32 8.21
N ARG A 132 -1.36 -7.28 7.51
CA ARG A 132 -2.71 -7.31 8.09
C ARG A 132 -3.00 -8.71 8.63
N LEU A 133 -3.33 -8.81 9.91
CA LEU A 133 -3.72 -10.07 10.55
C LEU A 133 -5.24 -10.25 10.49
N ASN A 134 -5.97 -9.17 10.74
CA ASN A 134 -7.43 -9.09 10.65
C ASN A 134 -7.82 -7.61 10.45
N GLN A 135 -9.10 -7.26 10.53
CA GLN A 135 -9.59 -5.90 10.27
C GLN A 135 -9.00 -4.85 11.24
N ASP A 136 -8.71 -5.26 12.47
CA ASP A 136 -8.32 -4.38 13.57
C ASP A 136 -6.89 -4.66 14.07
N SER A 137 -6.12 -5.48 13.38
CA SER A 137 -4.76 -5.84 13.79
C SER A 137 -3.82 -5.96 12.59
N LEU A 138 -2.64 -5.36 12.73
CA LEU A 138 -1.53 -5.51 11.79
C LEU A 138 -0.20 -5.66 12.55
N ILE A 139 0.82 -6.09 11.83
CA ILE A 139 2.22 -6.00 12.28
C ILE A 139 2.96 -5.15 11.25
N ALA A 140 3.55 -4.05 11.70
CA ALA A 140 4.61 -3.39 10.96
C ALA A 140 5.96 -4.00 11.37
N GLU A 141 6.91 -4.08 10.45
CA GLU A 141 8.24 -4.61 10.72
C GLU A 141 9.27 -3.84 9.91
N ILE A 142 10.40 -3.53 10.55
CA ILE A 142 11.60 -3.05 9.86
C ILE A 142 12.68 -4.12 9.99
N SER A 143 13.46 -4.35 8.92
CA SER A 143 14.55 -5.31 8.94
C SER A 143 15.72 -4.90 8.04
N GLY A 144 16.88 -5.48 8.28
CA GLY A 144 18.11 -5.20 7.52
C GLY A 144 19.35 -5.69 8.25
N VAL A 145 20.51 -5.40 7.68
CA VAL A 145 21.81 -5.68 8.30
C VAL A 145 22.32 -4.42 8.98
N GLN A 146 22.61 -4.49 10.29
CA GLN A 146 23.22 -3.40 11.04
C GLN A 146 24.51 -3.92 11.69
N ASN A 147 25.65 -3.27 11.39
CA ASN A 147 26.98 -3.68 11.87
C ASN A 147 27.30 -5.16 11.57
N GLY A 148 26.93 -5.66 10.38
CA GLY A 148 27.16 -7.04 9.97
C GLY A 148 26.16 -8.07 10.52
N ASN A 149 25.23 -7.67 11.41
CA ASN A 149 24.24 -8.57 11.99
C ASN A 149 22.86 -8.32 11.40
N VAL A 150 22.13 -9.39 11.10
CA VAL A 150 20.72 -9.31 10.71
C VAL A 150 19.89 -8.85 11.91
N ARG A 151 19.17 -7.75 11.75
CA ARG A 151 18.25 -7.21 12.75
C ARG A 151 16.85 -7.09 12.14
N HIS A 152 15.85 -7.32 12.97
CA HIS A 152 14.47 -6.97 12.68
C HIS A 152 13.82 -6.42 13.95
N GLU A 153 12.82 -5.57 13.77
CA GLU A 153 12.00 -5.01 14.84
C GLU A 153 10.54 -5.01 14.40
N THR A 154 9.66 -5.52 15.26
CA THR A 154 8.23 -5.67 14.96
C THR A 154 7.41 -4.75 15.85
N PHE A 155 6.35 -4.21 15.27
CA PHE A 155 5.40 -3.32 15.92
C PHE A 155 4.01 -3.90 15.74
N PRO A 156 3.54 -4.72 16.70
CA PRO A 156 2.15 -5.19 16.70
C PRO A 156 1.21 -4.01 16.95
N MET A 157 0.26 -3.77 16.05
CA MET A 157 -0.64 -2.63 16.14
C MET A 157 -2.10 -3.06 16.16
N ARG A 158 -2.90 -2.31 16.92
CA ARG A 158 -4.35 -2.46 16.97
C ARG A 158 -5.02 -1.20 16.43
N ARG A 159 -6.05 -1.36 15.61
CA ARG A 159 -6.85 -0.24 15.11
C ARG A 159 -7.64 0.40 16.25
N LEU A 160 -7.66 1.72 16.29
CA LEU A 160 -8.57 2.49 17.14
C LEU A 160 -9.92 2.64 16.44
N LYS A 161 -11.00 2.51 17.22
CA LYS A 161 -12.38 2.68 16.73
C LYS A 161 -12.74 4.16 16.64
#